data_AF-A0A645F9M5-F1
#
_entry.id   AF-A0A645F9M5-F1
#
_cell.length_a   1.000
_cell.length_b   1.000
_cell.length_c   1.000
_cell.angle_alpha   90.00
_cell.angle_beta   90.00
_cell.angle_gamma   90.00
#
_symmetry.space_group_name_H-M   'P 1'
#
loop_
_entity.id
_entity.type
_entity.pdbx_description
1 polymer ?
#
loop_
_entity_poly.entity_id
_entity_poly.type
_entity_poly.pdbx_seq_one_letter_code
_entity_poly.pdbx_strand_id
1 'polypeptide(L)'
;MGRTTAEAPIKANTFLICTNVNAANFELRCSFKLVANNDKTFANSGIQYRSAVLDPAGWRVGGYQADMEAGPNYTGILYEEGMTRGIMAMRGEKVTWTDACKKEVTGETTKPAEIEAGIRKDAWNEYRIVARGNHLQHFVNGKLTVDVTDNCVEKRATNGVFALQLHAGEPMTASFKNIQLKKLP
;
A
#
# COMPACT_ATOMS: atom_id res chain seq x y z
N MET A 1 -6.08 5.65 -14.11
CA MET A 1 -5.17 6.79 -13.79
C MET A 1 -5.95 7.75 -12.92
N GLY A 2 -5.39 8.19 -11.81
CA GLY A 2 -5.89 9.31 -11.00
C GLY A 2 -4.93 10.50 -11.11
N ARG A 3 -5.46 11.73 -11.07
CA ARG A 3 -4.66 12.96 -11.21
C ARG A 3 -5.24 14.08 -10.35
N THR A 4 -4.37 14.82 -9.69
CA THR A 4 -4.67 16.12 -9.05
C THR A 4 -3.89 17.23 -9.75
N THR A 5 -4.42 18.45 -9.74
CA THR A 5 -3.73 19.67 -10.21
C THR A 5 -3.84 20.76 -9.17
N ALA A 6 -3.09 21.85 -9.32
CA ALA A 6 -3.20 23.01 -8.43
C ALA A 6 -4.60 23.65 -8.48
N GLU A 7 -5.24 23.61 -9.65
CA GLU A 7 -6.57 24.15 -9.90
C GLU A 7 -7.70 23.20 -9.45
N ALA A 8 -7.40 21.91 -9.35
CA ALA A 8 -8.32 20.86 -8.92
C ALA A 8 -7.70 19.98 -7.81
N PRO A 9 -7.46 20.55 -6.61
CA PRO A 9 -6.98 19.78 -5.48
C PRO A 9 -8.12 18.93 -4.89
N ILE A 10 -7.76 17.88 -4.16
CA ILE A 10 -8.70 17.11 -3.35
C ILE A 10 -8.45 17.38 -1.86
N LYS A 11 -9.53 17.44 -1.07
CA LYS A 11 -9.47 17.79 0.36
C LYS A 11 -9.16 16.60 1.27
N ALA A 12 -9.34 15.38 0.78
CA ALA A 12 -9.12 14.14 1.50
C ALA A 12 -8.73 13.03 0.51
N ASN A 13 -8.06 12.00 1.02
CA ASN A 13 -7.72 10.80 0.24
C ASN A 13 -9.00 10.19 -0.32
N THR A 14 -9.00 9.91 -1.62
CA THR A 14 -10.10 9.25 -2.32
C THR A 14 -9.60 7.99 -2.99
N PHE A 15 -10.49 7.02 -3.20
CA PHE A 15 -10.09 5.69 -3.63
C PHE A 15 -11.00 5.17 -4.75
N LEU A 16 -10.39 4.54 -5.75
CA LEU A 16 -11.13 3.70 -6.68
C LEU A 16 -11.34 2.32 -6.03
N ILE A 17 -12.56 2.06 -5.56
CA ILE A 17 -12.89 0.90 -4.72
C ILE A 17 -13.41 -0.26 -5.58
N CYS A 18 -12.84 -1.45 -5.37
CA CYS A 18 -13.33 -2.71 -5.91
C CYS A 18 -13.94 -3.57 -4.80
N THR A 19 -15.27 -3.67 -4.79
CA THR A 19 -16.03 -4.35 -3.73
C THR A 19 -16.33 -5.83 -4.03
N ASN A 20 -16.26 -6.23 -5.29
CA ASN A 20 -16.77 -7.54 -5.74
C ASN A 20 -15.69 -8.64 -5.76
N VAL A 21 -14.71 -8.54 -4.87
CA VAL A 21 -13.57 -9.46 -4.81
C VAL A 21 -13.58 -10.21 -3.49
N ASN A 22 -14.06 -11.45 -3.52
CA ASN A 22 -13.92 -12.37 -2.39
C ASN A 22 -12.59 -13.13 -2.50
N ALA A 23 -11.53 -12.56 -1.89
CA ALA A 23 -10.20 -13.17 -1.82
C ALA A 23 -9.54 -12.88 -0.47
N ALA A 24 -9.69 -13.79 0.49
CA ALA A 24 -9.02 -13.71 1.79
C ALA A 24 -7.52 -13.94 1.65
N ASN A 25 -7.13 -15.06 1.01
CA ASN A 25 -5.76 -15.35 0.64
C ASN A 25 -5.54 -15.01 -0.84
N PHE A 26 -4.54 -14.22 -1.15
CA PHE A 26 -4.31 -13.76 -2.51
C PHE A 26 -2.86 -13.39 -2.81
N GLU A 27 -2.57 -13.37 -4.11
CA GLU A 27 -1.45 -12.65 -4.69
C GLU A 27 -2.00 -11.60 -5.65
N LEU A 28 -1.71 -10.34 -5.38
CA LEU A 28 -2.01 -9.22 -6.26
C LEU A 28 -0.72 -8.77 -6.95
N ARG A 29 -0.79 -8.53 -8.25
CA ARG A 29 0.28 -7.91 -9.03
C ARG A 29 -0.25 -6.72 -9.79
N CYS A 30 0.55 -5.67 -9.89
CA CYS A 30 0.28 -4.57 -10.80
C CYS A 30 1.58 -3.87 -11.19
N SER A 31 1.55 -3.13 -12.29
CA SER A 31 2.53 -2.08 -12.55
C SER A 31 1.98 -0.74 -12.09
N PHE A 32 2.80 0.05 -11.40
CA PHE A 32 2.47 1.41 -10.99
C PHE A 32 3.50 2.43 -11.52
N LYS A 33 3.06 3.66 -11.69
CA LYS A 33 3.91 4.82 -11.98
C LYS A 33 3.34 6.04 -11.29
N LEU A 34 4.17 6.72 -10.52
CA LEU A 34 3.86 8.02 -9.94
C LEU A 34 4.65 9.10 -10.66
N VAL A 35 4.00 10.23 -10.92
CA VAL A 35 4.61 11.44 -11.46
C VAL A 35 4.24 12.59 -10.53
N ALA A 36 5.24 13.23 -9.96
CA ALA A 36 5.06 14.46 -9.21
C ALA A 36 4.86 15.62 -10.19
N ASN A 37 3.68 16.24 -10.18
CA ASN A 37 3.36 17.38 -11.02
C ASN A 37 3.53 18.70 -10.24
N ASN A 38 4.57 18.77 -9.42
CA ASN A 38 4.83 19.84 -8.45
C ASN A 38 6.33 20.06 -8.27
N ASP A 39 6.68 21.20 -7.66
CA ASP A 39 8.05 21.63 -7.37
C ASP A 39 8.74 20.84 -6.24
N LYS A 40 7.96 20.19 -5.38
CA LYS A 40 8.48 19.34 -4.29
C LYS A 40 8.95 17.97 -4.75
N THR A 41 8.75 17.63 -6.03
CA THR A 41 9.09 16.33 -6.61
C THR A 41 8.47 15.15 -5.85
N PHE A 42 7.33 15.38 -5.19
CA PHE A 42 6.69 14.41 -4.30
C PHE A 42 5.33 13.98 -4.82
N ALA A 43 5.01 12.71 -4.66
CA ALA A 43 3.69 12.14 -4.94
C ALA A 43 3.51 10.95 -4.01
N ASN A 44 2.28 10.67 -3.57
CA ASN A 44 1.99 9.51 -2.72
C ASN A 44 0.72 8.80 -3.21
N SER A 45 0.71 7.48 -3.11
CA SER A 45 -0.44 6.65 -3.45
C SER A 45 -0.32 5.33 -2.69
N GLY A 46 -1.34 4.48 -2.83
CA GLY A 46 -1.52 3.29 -2.03
C GLY A 46 -2.37 2.28 -2.75
N ILE A 47 -2.06 1.00 -2.55
CA ILE A 47 -2.96 -0.11 -2.87
C ILE A 47 -3.52 -0.61 -1.55
N GLN A 48 -4.80 -0.37 -1.34
CA GLN A 48 -5.57 -0.87 -0.22
C GLN A 48 -5.97 -2.32 -0.47
N TYR A 49 -5.86 -3.17 0.54
CA TYR A 49 -6.29 -4.56 0.47
C TYR A 49 -6.80 -5.05 1.82
N ARG A 50 -7.83 -5.90 1.81
CA ARG A 50 -8.58 -6.29 3.02
C ARG A 50 -9.07 -5.07 3.82
N SER A 51 -9.28 -3.95 3.15
CA SER A 51 -9.69 -2.70 3.79
C SER A 51 -11.21 -2.66 3.96
N ALA A 52 -11.69 -1.81 4.87
CA ALA A 52 -13.09 -1.50 5.04
C ALA A 52 -13.44 -0.18 4.33
N VAL A 53 -14.66 -0.06 3.82
CA VAL A 53 -15.20 1.22 3.36
C VAL A 53 -15.64 2.01 4.59
N LEU A 54 -14.99 3.14 4.85
CA LEU A 54 -15.25 3.99 6.02
C LEU A 54 -16.28 5.08 5.72
N ASP A 55 -16.26 5.62 4.51
CA ASP A 55 -17.22 6.60 4.03
C ASP A 55 -17.50 6.35 2.54
N PRO A 56 -18.63 5.71 2.21
CA PRO A 56 -19.01 5.44 0.83
C PRO A 56 -19.22 6.70 -0.02
N ALA A 57 -19.73 7.78 0.57
CA ALA A 57 -20.02 9.02 -0.16
C ALA A 57 -18.73 9.79 -0.48
N GLY A 58 -17.77 9.79 0.45
CA GLY A 58 -16.43 10.35 0.27
C GLY A 58 -15.42 9.42 -0.39
N TRP A 59 -15.83 8.20 -0.76
CA TRP A 59 -14.96 7.15 -1.31
C TRP A 59 -13.76 6.83 -0.42
N ARG A 60 -13.92 6.90 0.90
CA ARG A 60 -12.83 6.63 1.85
C ARG A 60 -12.82 5.18 2.28
N VAL A 61 -11.63 4.60 2.31
CA VAL A 61 -11.37 3.29 2.88
C VAL A 61 -10.30 3.37 3.96
N GLY A 62 -10.24 2.37 4.82
CA GLY A 62 -9.14 2.20 5.77
C GLY A 62 -8.81 0.74 6.02
N GLY A 63 -7.57 0.46 6.38
CA GLY A 63 -7.01 -0.88 6.49
C GLY A 63 -5.60 -0.96 5.92
N TYR A 64 -5.18 -2.16 5.52
CA TYR A 64 -3.82 -2.36 5.03
C TYR A 64 -3.57 -1.68 3.69
N GLN A 65 -2.52 -0.86 3.67
CA GLN A 65 -2.02 -0.15 2.51
C GLN A 65 -0.60 -0.63 2.19
N ALA A 66 -0.44 -1.15 0.98
CA ALA A 66 0.84 -1.19 0.30
C ALA A 66 1.12 0.21 -0.24
N ASP A 67 2.10 0.91 0.34
CA ASP A 67 2.36 2.33 0.03
C ASP A 67 3.36 2.51 -1.12
N MET A 68 3.20 3.59 -1.88
CA MET A 68 4.13 4.01 -2.92
C MET A 68 4.21 5.53 -3.01
N GLU A 69 5.41 6.02 -3.25
CA GLU A 69 5.67 7.46 -3.40
C GLU A 69 6.71 7.77 -4.48
N ALA A 70 6.74 9.03 -4.91
CA ALA A 70 7.86 9.62 -5.62
C ALA A 70 8.88 10.26 -4.65
N GLY A 71 9.02 9.69 -3.45
CA GLY A 71 9.98 10.06 -2.42
C GLY A 71 10.89 8.88 -2.06
N PRO A 72 11.86 9.08 -1.14
CA PRO A 72 12.90 8.10 -0.87
C PRO A 72 12.60 7.19 0.32
N ASN A 73 11.39 7.14 0.88
CA ASN A 73 11.11 6.58 2.20
C ASN A 73 10.04 5.48 2.21
N TYR A 74 8.91 5.71 1.55
CA TYR A 74 7.67 4.97 1.84
C TYR A 74 7.27 3.93 0.79
N THR A 75 7.85 3.93 -0.41
CA THR A 75 7.55 2.87 -1.38
C THR A 75 7.92 1.50 -0.84
N GLY A 76 6.92 0.62 -0.73
CA GLY A 76 7.10 -0.74 -0.24
C GLY A 76 6.71 -0.96 1.22
N ILE A 77 6.39 0.07 2.01
CA ILE A 77 5.99 -0.10 3.42
C ILE A 77 4.62 -0.77 3.55
N LEU A 78 4.30 -1.22 4.76
CA LEU A 78 2.93 -1.51 5.17
C LEU A 78 2.44 -0.40 6.10
N TYR A 79 1.40 0.30 5.66
CA TYR A 79 0.72 1.34 6.44
C TYR A 79 -0.73 0.91 6.72
N GLU A 80 -1.29 1.31 7.86
CA GLU A 80 -2.69 1.07 8.22
C GLU A 80 -3.50 2.36 8.06
N GLU A 81 -3.93 2.64 6.83
CA GLU A 81 -4.61 3.87 6.44
C GLU A 81 -5.95 4.03 7.14
N GLY A 82 -6.21 5.23 7.65
CA GLY A 82 -7.48 5.56 8.31
C GLY A 82 -7.80 4.75 9.58
N MET A 83 -6.81 4.03 10.14
CA MET A 83 -6.93 3.19 11.32
C MET A 83 -5.98 3.68 12.44
N THR A 84 -5.65 2.82 13.41
CA THR A 84 -4.95 3.23 14.64
C THR A 84 -3.46 2.88 14.66
N ARG A 85 -2.98 1.95 13.83
CA ARG A 85 -1.60 1.45 13.92
C ARG A 85 -0.58 2.23 13.09
N GLY A 86 -1.02 3.02 12.11
CA GLY A 86 -0.12 3.81 11.26
C GLY A 86 0.89 2.92 10.52
N ILE A 87 2.19 3.26 10.56
CA ILE A 87 3.23 2.47 9.88
C ILE A 87 3.41 1.13 10.59
N MET A 88 2.89 0.07 9.99
CA MET A 88 2.98 -1.28 10.53
C MET A 88 4.35 -1.91 10.30
N ALA A 89 5.00 -1.61 9.17
CA ALA A 89 6.36 -2.04 8.87
C ALA A 89 7.02 -1.08 7.89
N MET A 90 8.22 -0.60 8.21
CA MET A 90 9.09 0.09 7.26
C MET A 90 9.69 -0.90 6.28
N ARG A 91 10.07 -0.43 5.09
CA ARG A 91 10.80 -1.25 4.12
C ARG A 91 12.10 -1.76 4.74
N GLY A 92 12.46 -3.01 4.46
CA GLY A 92 13.58 -3.70 5.09
C GLY A 92 13.23 -4.40 6.39
N GLU A 93 12.03 -4.23 6.95
CA GLU A 93 11.64 -4.87 8.20
C GLU A 93 10.90 -6.20 7.96
N LYS A 94 11.22 -7.18 8.80
CA LYS A 94 10.31 -8.26 9.16
C LYS A 94 9.68 -7.94 10.51
N VAL A 95 8.36 -7.99 10.61
CA VAL A 95 7.60 -7.53 11.79
C VAL A 95 6.60 -8.58 12.26
N THR A 96 6.51 -8.76 13.57
CA THR A 96 5.38 -9.42 14.21
C THR A 96 4.55 -8.37 14.96
N TRP A 97 3.25 -8.30 14.66
CA TRP A 97 2.28 -7.64 15.52
C TRP A 97 1.74 -8.69 16.48
N THR A 98 1.98 -8.52 17.78
CA THR A 98 1.60 -9.52 18.81
C THR A 98 0.09 -9.62 19.00
N ASP A 99 -0.35 -10.62 19.75
CA ASP A 99 -1.75 -10.76 20.21
C ASP A 99 -2.21 -9.56 21.06
N ALA A 100 -1.31 -8.96 21.83
CA ALA A 100 -1.50 -7.69 22.54
C ALA A 100 -1.39 -6.46 21.63
N CYS A 101 -1.37 -6.64 20.31
CA CYS A 101 -1.35 -5.59 19.30
C CYS A 101 -0.15 -4.64 19.40
N LYS A 102 1.03 -5.18 19.76
CA LYS A 102 2.30 -4.45 19.80
C LYS A 102 3.17 -4.79 18.59
N LYS A 103 3.84 -3.79 18.03
CA LYS A 103 4.81 -3.96 16.94
C LYS A 103 6.14 -4.49 17.50
N GLU A 104 6.64 -5.57 16.93
CA GLU A 104 7.98 -6.10 17.18
C GLU A 104 8.73 -6.30 15.86
N VAL A 105 9.89 -5.66 15.69
CA VAL A 105 10.76 -5.94 14.54
C VAL A 105 11.52 -7.24 14.84
N THR A 106 11.24 -8.28 14.07
CA THR A 106 11.73 -9.65 14.32
C THR A 106 12.78 -10.12 13.32
N GLY A 107 13.17 -9.25 12.39
CA GLY A 107 14.25 -9.50 11.44
C GLY A 107 14.27 -8.48 10.30
N GLU A 108 14.97 -8.84 9.24
CA GLU A 108 15.19 -7.98 8.08
C GLU A 108 14.72 -8.66 6.79
N THR A 109 14.35 -7.84 5.80
CA THR A 109 14.08 -8.26 4.41
C THR A 109 15.19 -7.74 3.49
N THR A 110 14.88 -7.30 2.27
CA THR A 110 15.88 -6.62 1.42
C THR A 110 16.28 -5.28 2.05
N LYS A 111 17.58 -4.94 2.03
CA LYS A 111 18.06 -3.70 2.66
C LYS A 111 17.35 -2.46 2.10
N PRO A 112 16.97 -1.47 2.93
CA PRO A 112 16.24 -0.28 2.48
C PRO A 112 16.93 0.46 1.32
N ALA A 113 18.26 0.61 1.39
CA ALA A 113 19.04 1.25 0.34
C ALA A 113 19.00 0.48 -0.99
N GLU A 114 18.98 -0.85 -0.93
CA GLU A 114 18.85 -1.68 -2.12
C GLU A 114 17.44 -1.57 -2.70
N ILE A 115 16.39 -1.56 -1.87
CA ILE A 115 15.01 -1.33 -2.31
C ILE A 115 14.90 0.02 -3.01
N GLU A 116 15.37 1.09 -2.38
CA GLU A 116 15.38 2.46 -2.93
C GLU A 116 16.10 2.52 -4.29
N ALA A 117 17.31 1.96 -4.39
CA ALA A 117 18.06 1.93 -5.64
C ALA A 117 17.36 1.13 -6.75
N GLY A 118 16.43 0.24 -6.39
CA GLY A 118 15.61 -0.51 -7.33
C GLY A 118 14.38 0.23 -7.84
N ILE A 119 13.95 1.31 -7.20
CA ILE A 119 12.74 2.05 -7.56
C ILE A 119 13.05 3.01 -8.72
N ARG A 120 12.25 2.93 -9.78
CA ARG A 120 12.41 3.75 -10.97
C ARG A 120 11.51 4.99 -10.86
N LYS A 121 12.13 6.16 -10.72
CA LYS A 121 11.41 7.45 -10.67
C LYS A 121 10.77 7.76 -12.03
N ASP A 122 9.57 8.33 -12.01
CA ASP A 122 8.77 8.70 -13.19
C ASP A 122 8.59 7.58 -14.23
N ALA A 123 8.74 6.33 -13.81
CA ALA A 123 8.73 5.15 -14.67
C ALA A 123 7.89 4.02 -14.06
N TRP A 124 7.64 2.99 -14.87
CA TRP A 124 6.88 1.83 -14.42
C TRP A 124 7.69 0.95 -13.48
N ASN A 125 7.11 0.69 -12.32
CA ASN A 125 7.56 -0.24 -11.30
C ASN A 125 6.54 -1.37 -11.16
N GLU A 126 6.99 -2.53 -10.70
CA GLU A 126 6.12 -3.66 -10.36
C GLU A 126 5.88 -3.70 -8.85
N TYR A 127 4.63 -3.88 -8.47
CA TYR A 127 4.24 -4.18 -7.10
C TYR A 127 3.62 -5.58 -7.05
N ARG A 128 4.02 -6.37 -6.06
CA ARG A 128 3.37 -7.64 -5.73
C ARG A 128 3.03 -7.65 -4.24
N ILE A 129 1.80 -8.04 -3.92
CA ILE A 129 1.29 -8.19 -2.56
C ILE A 129 0.90 -9.65 -2.40
N VAL A 130 1.39 -10.31 -1.36
CA VAL A 130 0.96 -11.67 -0.99
C VAL A 130 0.38 -11.60 0.41
N ALA A 131 -0.88 -12.03 0.55
CA ALA A 131 -1.54 -12.13 1.84
C ALA A 131 -2.07 -13.56 2.00
N ARG A 132 -1.64 -14.26 3.06
CA ARG A 132 -2.08 -15.63 3.39
C ARG A 132 -2.32 -15.75 4.89
N GLY A 133 -3.56 -16.02 5.27
CA GLY A 133 -3.96 -15.94 6.68
C GLY A 133 -3.62 -14.55 7.23
N ASN A 134 -2.81 -14.51 8.28
CA ASN A 134 -2.32 -13.27 8.88
C ASN A 134 -0.90 -12.87 8.45
N HIS A 135 -0.33 -13.52 7.44
CA HIS A 135 0.99 -13.18 6.90
C HIS A 135 0.85 -12.29 5.66
N LEU A 136 1.54 -11.15 5.66
CA LEU A 136 1.45 -10.09 4.68
C LEU A 136 2.86 -9.78 4.15
N GLN A 137 3.04 -9.81 2.84
CA GLN A 137 4.33 -9.54 2.20
C GLN A 137 4.15 -8.57 1.04
N HIS A 138 5.04 -7.58 0.94
CA HIS A 138 5.12 -6.69 -0.22
C HIS A 138 6.43 -6.91 -0.96
N PHE A 139 6.36 -6.77 -2.28
CA PHE A 139 7.54 -6.77 -3.14
C PHE A 139 7.45 -5.63 -4.14
N VAL A 140 8.57 -4.93 -4.32
CA VAL A 140 8.72 -3.88 -5.32
C VAL A 140 9.88 -4.25 -6.24
N ASN A 141 9.61 -4.33 -7.55
CA ASN A 141 10.58 -4.76 -8.57
C ASN A 141 11.33 -6.06 -8.19
N GLY A 142 10.60 -7.02 -7.62
CA GLY A 142 11.14 -8.32 -7.20
C GLY A 142 11.80 -8.37 -5.82
N LYS A 143 12.06 -7.23 -5.17
CA LYS A 143 12.67 -7.14 -3.84
C LYS A 143 11.60 -7.27 -2.75
N LEU A 144 11.79 -8.14 -1.76
CA LEU A 144 10.90 -8.26 -0.61
C LEU A 144 11.08 -7.03 0.28
N THR A 145 10.05 -6.19 0.38
CA THR A 145 10.14 -4.91 1.10
C THR A 145 9.67 -5.01 2.54
N VAL A 146 8.59 -5.74 2.81
CA VAL A 146 8.13 -6.05 4.18
C VAL A 146 7.64 -7.48 4.27
N ASP A 147 7.79 -8.07 5.45
CA ASP A 147 7.30 -9.39 5.81
C ASP A 147 6.65 -9.30 7.20
N VAL A 148 5.32 -9.33 7.26
CA VAL A 148 4.56 -9.01 8.47
C VAL A 148 3.66 -10.16 8.88
N THR A 149 3.75 -10.59 10.13
CA THR A 149 2.78 -11.50 10.75
C THR A 149 1.89 -10.72 11.72
N ASP A 150 0.57 -10.69 11.47
CA ASP A 150 -0.39 -9.93 12.28
C ASP A 150 -1.19 -10.84 13.23
N ASN A 151 -0.68 -11.06 14.44
CA ASN A 151 -1.34 -11.86 15.47
C ASN A 151 -2.38 -11.07 16.29
N CYS A 152 -2.51 -9.76 16.06
CA CYS A 152 -3.48 -8.90 16.74
C CYS A 152 -4.90 -9.20 16.23
N VAL A 153 -5.55 -10.23 16.78
CA VAL A 153 -6.90 -10.68 16.36
C VAL A 153 -7.93 -9.56 16.44
N GLU A 154 -7.79 -8.65 17.41
CA GLU A 154 -8.67 -7.50 17.61
C GLU A 154 -8.69 -6.54 16.40
N LYS A 155 -7.54 -6.35 15.73
CA LYS A 155 -7.40 -5.32 14.67
C LYS A 155 -7.06 -5.90 13.29
N ARG A 156 -6.59 -7.14 13.20
CA ARG A 156 -6.16 -7.71 11.92
C ARG A 156 -7.33 -7.88 10.97
N ALA A 157 -7.12 -7.52 9.71
CA ALA A 157 -8.09 -7.75 8.66
C ALA A 157 -7.82 -9.08 7.93
N THR A 158 -8.87 -9.88 7.73
CA THR A 158 -8.80 -11.18 7.03
C THR A 158 -9.42 -11.14 5.64
N ASN A 159 -10.31 -10.18 5.39
CA ASN A 159 -10.96 -9.92 4.11
C ASN A 159 -11.35 -8.44 4.02
N GLY A 160 -11.82 -8.00 2.86
CA GLY A 160 -12.29 -6.64 2.64
C GLY A 160 -12.15 -6.22 1.19
N VAL A 161 -12.27 -4.92 0.94
CA VAL A 161 -12.17 -4.35 -0.40
C VAL A 161 -10.70 -4.21 -0.83
N PHE A 162 -10.52 -4.10 -2.15
CA PHE A 162 -9.29 -3.61 -2.75
C PHE A 162 -9.53 -2.19 -3.25
N ALA A 163 -8.57 -1.29 -3.11
CA ALA A 163 -8.73 0.05 -3.65
C ALA A 163 -7.41 0.68 -4.09
N LEU A 164 -7.48 1.61 -5.03
CA LEU A 164 -6.33 2.41 -5.48
C LEU A 164 -6.50 3.83 -4.98
N GLN A 165 -5.51 4.35 -4.27
CA GLN A 165 -5.56 5.68 -3.67
C GLN A 165 -5.18 6.78 -4.66
N LEU A 166 -5.93 7.88 -4.63
CA LEU A 166 -5.47 9.20 -5.02
C LEU A 166 -5.34 10.04 -3.74
N HIS A 167 -4.09 10.29 -3.33
CA HIS A 167 -3.76 10.98 -2.08
C HIS A 167 -4.04 12.48 -2.16
N ALA A 168 -4.49 13.09 -1.06
CA ALA A 168 -4.67 14.52 -0.94
C ALA A 168 -3.33 15.24 -0.69
N GLY A 169 -3.13 16.41 -1.29
CA GLY A 169 -1.88 17.16 -1.15
C GLY A 169 -1.37 17.62 -2.50
N GLU A 170 -0.07 17.48 -2.72
CA GLU A 170 0.61 18.02 -3.89
C GLU A 170 0.03 17.48 -5.21
N PRO A 171 -0.03 18.31 -6.27
CA PRO A 171 -0.42 17.88 -7.61
C PRO A 171 0.39 16.67 -8.08
N MET A 172 -0.28 15.60 -8.51
CA MET A 172 0.40 14.38 -8.93
C MET A 172 -0.44 13.57 -9.91
N THR A 173 0.19 12.56 -10.51
CA THR A 173 -0.48 11.52 -11.28
C THR A 173 -0.12 10.15 -10.74
N ALA A 174 -1.13 9.35 -10.43
CA ALA A 174 -1.01 7.94 -10.09
C ALA A 174 -1.56 7.05 -11.21
N SER A 175 -0.70 6.21 -11.77
CA SER A 175 -1.04 5.31 -12.88
C SER A 175 -0.83 3.87 -12.48
N PHE A 176 -1.82 3.03 -12.78
CA PHE A 176 -1.81 1.59 -12.54
C PHE A 176 -2.19 0.85 -13.82
N LYS A 177 -1.54 -0.28 -14.10
CA LYS A 177 -1.89 -1.18 -15.21
C LYS A 177 -1.54 -2.63 -14.88
N ASN A 178 -2.00 -3.56 -15.72
CA ASN A 178 -1.73 -5.00 -15.57
C ASN A 178 -2.10 -5.53 -14.19
N ILE A 179 -3.23 -5.05 -13.65
CA ILE A 179 -3.71 -5.44 -12.32
C ILE A 179 -4.26 -6.86 -12.43
N GLN A 180 -3.65 -7.78 -11.70
CA GLN A 180 -3.99 -9.19 -11.67
C GLN A 180 -4.15 -9.64 -10.23
N LEU A 181 -5.20 -10.40 -9.96
CA LEU A 181 -5.44 -11.00 -8.66
C LEU A 181 -5.57 -12.51 -8.82
N LYS A 182 -4.73 -13.23 -8.10
CA LYS A 182 -4.79 -14.69 -7.98
C LYS A 182 -5.26 -15.04 -6.57
N LYS A 183 -6.39 -15.74 -6.47
CA LYS A 183 -6.80 -16.36 -5.20
C LYS A 183 -5.82 -17.46 -4.85
N LEU A 184 -5.47 -17.54 -3.57
CA LEU A 184 -4.63 -18.58 -3.02
C LEU A 184 -5.50 -19.50 -2.15
N PRO A 185 -5.08 -20.76 -1.93
CA PRO A 185 -5.73 -21.66 -0.97
C PRO A 185 -5.85 -21.05 0.42
#